data_AF-A0A1M2V788-F1
#
_entry.id   AF-A0A1M2V788-F1
#
_cell.length_a   1.000
_cell.length_b   1.000
_cell.length_c   1.000
_cell.angle_alpha   90.00
_cell.angle_beta   90.00
_cell.angle_gamma   90.00
#
_symmetry.space_group_name_H-M   'P 1'
#
loop_
_entity.id
_entity.type
_entity.pdbx_description
1 polymer ?
#
loop_
_entity_poly.entity_id
_entity_poly.type
_entity_poly.pdbx_seq_one_letter_code
_entity_poly.pdbx_strand_id
1 'polypeptide(L)'
;MNLVGIPISPKTLTTTGLLPTSPSTVVRLSIRSTPGKYTLEGFIDLTLIPRLGSASHISQMEPMDECPWCEMPAKNLRRCSRCKKATYCSEKCQKEAWPSHIFKCQPGQHINTAYRLYKACLGDVIPTDEETREDYGFAKAARTMGGRSENMLCGLYRGLFLFGPQIPPKDVHKWRLEGRLVQGIKDAFETLPPANRGGYFPWFLEHQSVLETAVPDDELILGYTSNAIRSAWIMTGGSPSDSLNVIDTKIRGLSPPRRACHIIYRGFSDLAHPNPIQDEWIDFGFVATSNSSEEHALGVAYQALIRVCTFEQFCTAHESSSIPALFERYGLQYTRHFRDVMAHSPYTRKSVWDLKHYVDKVKDGAPGDDASEATPVRSVTADYGYMNYRKAGDGKLLDTAYKRYFAHPQTDPIALHEACIQGNLLPYLAPFVHWKASQKKAYTRLLKNAYPLPQPFEYAGITCNGGVTIHIRGSDPDAASTPSR
;
A
#
# COMPACT_ATOMS: atom_id res chain seq x y z
N MET A 1 26.64 -40.12 -15.74
CA MET A 1 25.44 -40.61 -16.46
C MET A 1 24.50 -39.42 -16.61
N ASN A 2 24.75 -38.52 -17.57
CA ASN A 2 24.25 -38.54 -18.95
C ASN A 2 22.76 -38.92 -19.06
N LEU A 3 21.92 -37.92 -19.35
CA LEU A 3 21.03 -37.78 -20.53
C LEU A 3 20.16 -36.51 -20.32
N VAL A 4 20.40 -35.39 -21.03
CA VAL A 4 19.75 -34.97 -22.30
C VAL A 4 18.25 -34.66 -22.08
N GLY A 5 17.68 -33.46 -22.24
CA GLY A 5 18.06 -32.29 -23.03
C GLY A 5 17.36 -32.30 -24.40
N ILE A 6 16.05 -32.02 -24.49
CA ILE A 6 15.35 -31.76 -25.77
C ILE A 6 14.35 -30.59 -25.63
N PRO A 7 14.40 -29.58 -26.52
CA PRO A 7 13.53 -28.42 -26.54
C PRO A 7 12.26 -28.65 -27.38
N ILE A 8 11.16 -27.99 -27.03
CA ILE A 8 9.92 -27.98 -27.82
C ILE A 8 9.88 -26.70 -28.64
N SER A 9 9.94 -26.85 -29.96
CA SER A 9 9.56 -25.84 -30.96
C SER A 9 8.32 -26.34 -31.72
N PRO A 10 7.48 -25.44 -32.27
CA PRO A 10 6.08 -25.74 -32.58
C PRO A 10 5.93 -26.46 -33.92
N LYS A 11 5.18 -27.56 -33.95
CA LYS A 11 4.80 -28.24 -35.19
C LYS A 11 3.47 -27.71 -35.71
N THR A 12 3.57 -27.06 -36.86
CA THR A 12 2.59 -27.00 -37.94
C THR A 12 2.08 -28.40 -38.30
N LEU A 13 0.76 -28.56 -38.40
CA LEU A 13 0.14 -29.68 -39.09
C LEU A 13 -0.93 -29.13 -40.04
N THR A 14 -0.62 -29.30 -41.31
CA THR A 14 -1.44 -29.23 -42.51
C THR A 14 -2.46 -30.36 -42.50
N THR A 15 -3.75 -30.06 -42.72
CA THR A 15 -4.71 -31.05 -43.22
C THR A 15 -5.38 -30.50 -44.47
N THR A 16 -5.32 -31.35 -45.49
CA THR A 16 -5.76 -31.23 -46.87
C THR A 16 -7.27 -31.05 -46.99
N GLY A 17 -7.67 -30.39 -48.08
CA GLY A 17 -9.02 -29.87 -48.27
C GLY A 17 -10.07 -30.86 -48.76
N LEU A 18 -11.31 -30.52 -48.44
CA LEU A 18 -12.48 -30.67 -49.29
C LEU A 18 -13.21 -29.31 -49.24
N LEU A 19 -13.36 -28.68 -50.41
CA LEU A 19 -14.13 -27.46 -50.71
C LEU A 19 -15.20 -27.85 -51.77
N PRO A 20 -16.17 -27.00 -52.14
CA PRO A 20 -16.99 -26.08 -51.33
C PRO A 20 -18.47 -26.07 -51.79
N THR A 21 -19.38 -25.51 -50.97
CA THR A 21 -20.55 -24.81 -51.51
C THR A 21 -20.87 -23.54 -50.72
N SER A 22 -20.48 -22.41 -51.31
CA SER A 22 -21.06 -21.05 -51.18
C SER A 22 -20.82 -20.21 -49.91
N PRO A 23 -20.82 -18.87 -50.07
CA PRO A 23 -19.87 -18.00 -49.40
C PRO A 23 -20.46 -17.40 -48.12
N SER A 24 -19.72 -17.50 -47.03
CA SER A 24 -19.97 -16.68 -45.84
C SER A 24 -18.78 -15.74 -45.66
N THR A 25 -19.07 -14.45 -45.87
CA THR A 25 -18.20 -13.30 -45.64
C THR A 25 -17.60 -13.37 -44.23
N VAL A 26 -16.29 -13.57 -44.12
CA VAL A 26 -15.56 -13.47 -42.84
C VAL A 26 -15.24 -12.00 -42.60
N VAL A 27 -15.96 -11.36 -41.68
CA VAL A 27 -15.61 -10.04 -41.16
C VAL A 27 -14.62 -10.22 -40.00
N ARG A 28 -13.38 -9.77 -40.20
CA ARG A 28 -12.36 -9.62 -39.14
C ARG A 28 -12.73 -8.44 -38.25
N LEU A 29 -13.11 -8.69 -37.00
CA LEU A 29 -13.22 -7.64 -35.97
C LEU A 29 -11.88 -7.48 -35.24
N SER A 30 -11.19 -6.38 -35.50
CA SER A 30 -10.04 -5.91 -34.72
C SER A 30 -10.55 -4.97 -33.64
N ILE A 31 -10.58 -5.41 -32.39
CA ILE A 31 -11.01 -4.57 -31.26
C ILE A 31 -9.78 -3.83 -30.71
N ARG A 32 -9.72 -2.51 -30.97
CA ARG A 32 -8.92 -1.58 -30.15
C ARG A 32 -9.82 -1.09 -29.03
N SER A 33 -9.38 -1.27 -27.79
CA SER A 33 -10.07 -0.77 -26.60
C SER A 33 -9.77 0.72 -26.42
N THR A 34 -10.81 1.55 -26.42
CA THR A 34 -10.83 2.85 -25.74
C THR A 34 -12.07 2.92 -24.85
N PRO A 35 -11.99 3.55 -23.65
CA PRO A 35 -13.03 3.45 -22.64
C PRO A 35 -14.08 4.56 -22.80
N GLY A 36 -15.35 4.18 -22.77
CA GLY A 36 -16.47 5.09 -22.47
C GLY A 36 -17.61 5.05 -23.49
N LYS A 37 -18.80 4.68 -22.98
CA LYS A 37 -20.14 4.75 -23.58
C LYS A 37 -20.49 3.65 -24.59
N TYR A 38 -21.31 2.70 -24.12
CA TYR A 38 -22.10 1.82 -24.99
C TYR A 38 -23.57 2.27 -24.94
N THR A 39 -24.08 2.72 -26.08
CA THR A 39 -25.51 2.73 -26.43
C THR A 39 -25.65 1.80 -27.62
N LEU A 40 -26.41 0.71 -27.46
CA LEU A 40 -26.71 -0.25 -28.52
C LEU A 40 -28.01 0.18 -29.23
N GLU A 41 -27.88 0.80 -30.40
CA GLU A 41 -28.94 0.87 -31.41
C GLU A 41 -28.48 0.06 -32.62
N GLY A 42 -29.27 -0.93 -33.06
CA GLY A 42 -28.89 -1.79 -34.18
C GLY A 42 -29.86 -2.90 -34.55
N PHE A 43 -30.94 -2.52 -35.23
CA PHE A 43 -31.69 -3.21 -36.30
C PHE A 43 -31.77 -4.75 -36.33
N ILE A 44 -32.98 -5.27 -36.14
CA ILE A 44 -33.37 -6.65 -36.53
C ILE A 44 -33.88 -6.65 -37.97
N ASP A 45 -33.31 -7.51 -38.81
CA ASP A 45 -33.74 -7.80 -40.18
C ASP A 45 -35.04 -8.63 -40.16
N LEU A 46 -36.12 -8.05 -40.71
CA LEU A 46 -37.50 -8.55 -40.65
C LEU A 46 -37.86 -9.54 -41.79
N THR A 47 -36.88 -10.14 -42.46
CA THR A 47 -37.12 -10.93 -43.69
C THR A 47 -37.19 -12.45 -43.52
N LEU A 48 -37.13 -13.00 -42.30
CA LEU A 48 -37.21 -14.44 -42.02
C LEU A 48 -38.41 -14.86 -41.14
N ILE A 49 -39.62 -14.35 -41.45
CA ILE A 49 -40.88 -14.85 -40.89
C ILE A 49 -41.57 -15.74 -41.93
N PRO A 50 -41.85 -17.04 -41.66
CA PRO A 50 -42.77 -17.81 -42.48
C PRO A 50 -44.20 -17.32 -42.27
N ARG A 51 -44.85 -16.86 -43.36
CA ARG A 51 -46.30 -16.62 -43.41
C ARG A 51 -47.02 -17.96 -43.52
N LEU A 52 -47.93 -18.24 -42.58
CA LEU A 52 -49.13 -19.12 -42.63
C LEU A 52 -49.54 -19.36 -41.16
N GLY A 53 -50.70 -19.03 -40.59
CA GLY A 53 -51.95 -18.43 -41.04
C GLY A 53 -52.84 -18.22 -39.79
N SER A 54 -53.97 -17.55 -39.96
CA SER A 54 -55.02 -17.24 -38.97
C SER A 54 -54.67 -16.28 -37.81
N ALA A 55 -55.15 -15.05 -37.97
CA ALA A 55 -55.25 -14.03 -36.94
C ALA A 55 -56.41 -14.35 -35.99
N SER A 56 -56.13 -15.08 -34.90
CA SER A 56 -57.03 -15.17 -33.75
C SER A 56 -56.43 -15.89 -32.54
N HIS A 57 -55.17 -15.64 -32.16
CA HIS A 57 -54.66 -15.97 -30.80
C HIS A 57 -53.32 -15.29 -30.45
N ILE A 58 -53.22 -13.96 -30.58
CA ILE A 58 -52.24 -13.19 -29.80
C ILE A 58 -52.94 -12.80 -28.49
N SER A 59 -53.05 -13.79 -27.59
CA SER A 59 -53.44 -13.50 -26.22
C SER A 59 -52.22 -12.94 -25.51
N GLN A 60 -52.27 -11.63 -25.23
CA GLN A 60 -51.68 -10.96 -24.06
C GLN A 60 -50.36 -11.60 -23.53
N MET A 61 -49.20 -11.18 -24.04
CA MET A 61 -47.96 -11.34 -23.28
C MET A 61 -48.01 -10.34 -22.12
N GLU A 62 -48.46 -10.79 -20.96
CA GLU A 62 -48.40 -10.02 -19.72
C GLU A 62 -46.93 -9.63 -19.41
N PRO A 63 -46.67 -8.42 -18.88
CA PRO A 63 -45.34 -8.04 -18.42
C PRO A 63 -44.90 -9.00 -17.32
N MET A 64 -43.85 -9.80 -17.58
CA MET A 64 -43.26 -10.66 -16.57
C MET A 64 -42.27 -9.84 -15.76
N ASP A 65 -42.53 -9.72 -14.47
CA ASP A 65 -41.54 -9.16 -13.55
C ASP A 65 -40.33 -10.11 -13.43
N GLU A 66 -39.13 -9.54 -13.36
CA GLU A 66 -37.89 -10.29 -13.18
C GLU A 66 -37.65 -10.61 -11.70
N CYS A 67 -37.17 -11.82 -11.42
CA CYS A 67 -36.74 -12.17 -10.08
C CYS A 67 -35.47 -11.37 -9.72
N PRO A 68 -35.43 -10.55 -8.66
CA PRO A 68 -34.29 -9.71 -8.29
C PRO A 68 -33.02 -10.48 -7.88
N TRP A 69 -33.07 -11.81 -7.85
CA TRP A 69 -31.94 -12.66 -7.49
C TRP A 69 -31.34 -13.40 -8.69
N CYS A 70 -32.19 -14.09 -9.47
CA CYS A 70 -31.72 -14.85 -10.64
C CYS A 70 -31.93 -14.14 -11.97
N GLU A 71 -32.55 -12.95 -11.95
CA GLU A 71 -32.82 -12.09 -13.11
C GLU A 71 -33.68 -12.75 -14.20
N MET A 72 -34.25 -13.92 -13.91
CA MET A 72 -35.12 -14.63 -14.83
C MET A 72 -36.55 -14.09 -14.76
N PRO A 73 -37.22 -13.87 -15.91
CA PRO A 73 -38.63 -13.49 -15.94
C PRO A 73 -39.49 -14.61 -15.36
N ALA A 74 -40.45 -14.26 -14.51
CA ALA A 74 -41.35 -15.25 -13.91
C ALA A 74 -42.76 -14.70 -13.79
N LYS A 75 -43.74 -15.49 -14.26
CA LYS A 75 -45.16 -15.12 -14.22
C LYS A 75 -45.74 -15.02 -12.81
N ASN A 76 -45.19 -15.76 -11.85
CA ASN A 76 -45.73 -15.89 -10.50
C ASN A 76 -44.67 -15.61 -9.45
N LEU A 77 -44.22 -14.35 -9.33
CA LEU A 77 -43.30 -13.98 -8.26
C LEU A 77 -44.01 -13.99 -6.90
N ARG A 78 -43.39 -14.67 -5.93
CA ARG A 78 -43.85 -14.73 -4.54
C ARG A 78 -43.27 -13.56 -3.77
N ARG A 79 -44.13 -12.82 -3.07
CA ARG A 79 -43.69 -11.72 -2.20
C ARG A 79 -42.99 -12.26 -0.96
N CYS A 80 -41.95 -11.56 -0.51
CA CYS A 80 -41.32 -11.81 0.77
C CYS A 80 -42.37 -11.71 1.88
N SER A 81 -42.53 -12.77 2.67
CA SER A 81 -43.55 -12.87 3.72
C SER A 81 -43.44 -11.79 4.79
N ARG A 82 -42.25 -11.21 4.97
CA ARG A 82 -41.97 -10.16 5.96
C ARG A 82 -42.27 -8.76 5.42
N CYS A 83 -41.51 -8.31 4.43
CA CYS A 83 -41.61 -6.93 3.94
C CYS A 83 -42.76 -6.71 2.96
N LYS A 84 -43.25 -7.78 2.32
CA LYS A 84 -44.24 -7.79 1.23
C LYS A 84 -43.87 -6.93 0.01
N LYS A 85 -42.64 -6.37 -0.04
CA LYS A 85 -42.12 -5.49 -1.11
C LYS A 85 -41.28 -6.24 -2.13
N ALA A 86 -40.30 -7.03 -1.69
CA ALA A 86 -39.49 -7.84 -2.59
C ALA A 86 -40.25 -9.07 -3.06
N THR A 87 -39.98 -9.49 -4.30
CA THR A 87 -40.65 -10.59 -5.00
C THR A 87 -39.60 -11.58 -5.52
N TYR A 88 -39.89 -12.88 -5.51
CA TYR A 88 -38.93 -13.93 -5.91
C TYR A 88 -39.64 -15.06 -6.65
N CYS A 89 -38.98 -15.66 -7.65
CA CYS A 89 -39.57 -16.77 -8.41
C CYS A 89 -39.67 -18.08 -7.60
N SER A 90 -38.88 -18.22 -6.53
CA SER A 90 -38.85 -19.41 -5.69
C SER A 90 -38.40 -19.11 -4.25
N GLU A 91 -38.68 -20.03 -3.34
CA GLU A 91 -38.16 -19.97 -1.96
C GLU A 91 -36.63 -20.07 -1.93
N LYS A 92 -36.02 -20.80 -2.89
CA LYS A 92 -34.57 -20.87 -3.05
C LYS A 92 -33.99 -19.48 -3.35
N CYS A 93 -34.51 -18.78 -4.36
CA CYS A 93 -34.07 -17.43 -4.69
C CYS A 93 -34.30 -16.44 -3.55
N GLN A 94 -35.39 -16.58 -2.79
CA GLN A 94 -35.62 -15.77 -1.59
C GLN A 94 -34.56 -16.04 -0.51
N LYS A 95 -34.17 -17.30 -0.27
CA LYS A 95 -33.15 -17.68 0.70
C LYS A 95 -31.76 -17.19 0.30
N GLU A 96 -31.39 -17.36 -0.96
CA GLU A 96 -30.09 -16.92 -1.47
C GLU A 96 -29.97 -15.38 -1.51
N ALA A 97 -31.07 -14.67 -1.79
CA ALA A 97 -31.12 -13.22 -1.70
C ALA A 97 -31.19 -12.66 -0.28
N TRP A 98 -31.45 -13.50 0.73
CA TRP A 98 -31.68 -13.04 2.10
C TRP A 98 -30.51 -12.24 2.70
N PRO A 99 -29.24 -12.65 2.56
CA PRO A 99 -28.11 -11.92 3.12
C PRO A 99 -28.00 -10.45 2.68
N SER A 100 -28.44 -10.11 1.47
CA SER A 100 -28.48 -8.73 0.98
C SER A 100 -29.85 -8.06 1.20
N HIS A 101 -30.95 -8.83 1.11
CA HIS A 101 -32.31 -8.33 1.28
C HIS A 101 -32.62 -7.88 2.72
N ILE A 102 -32.04 -8.53 3.74
CA ILE A 102 -32.34 -8.28 5.16
C ILE A 102 -32.26 -6.79 5.54
N PHE A 103 -31.31 -6.05 4.97
CA PHE A 103 -31.10 -4.61 5.20
C PHE A 103 -32.24 -3.71 4.69
N LYS A 104 -33.04 -4.20 3.74
CA LYS A 104 -34.19 -3.50 3.14
C LYS A 104 -35.52 -4.12 3.54
N CYS A 105 -35.49 -5.29 4.18
CA CYS A 105 -36.67 -6.10 4.51
C CYS A 105 -37.41 -5.56 5.75
N GLN A 106 -36.69 -5.17 6.79
CA GLN A 106 -37.28 -4.79 8.08
C GLN A 106 -36.77 -3.44 8.56
N PRO A 107 -37.63 -2.40 8.62
CA PRO A 107 -37.34 -1.21 9.40
C PRO A 107 -37.38 -1.59 10.90
N GLY A 108 -36.23 -1.52 11.58
CA GLY A 108 -36.16 -1.56 13.05
C GLY A 108 -35.85 -2.90 13.74
N GLN A 109 -35.60 -4.01 13.02
CA GLN A 109 -35.05 -5.21 13.67
C GLN A 109 -33.52 -5.16 13.75
N HIS A 110 -32.98 -5.65 14.87
CA HIS A 110 -31.54 -5.81 15.03
C HIS A 110 -31.01 -6.84 14.03
N ILE A 111 -30.23 -6.37 13.05
CA ILE A 111 -29.50 -7.23 12.12
C ILE A 111 -28.24 -7.69 12.81
N ASN A 112 -28.03 -9.01 12.95
CA ASN A 112 -26.83 -9.52 13.58
C ASN A 112 -25.56 -9.08 12.83
N THR A 113 -24.45 -9.06 13.56
CA THR A 113 -23.17 -8.58 13.07
C THR A 113 -22.58 -9.39 11.91
N ALA A 114 -22.91 -10.69 11.78
CA ALA A 114 -22.44 -11.48 10.64
C ALA A 114 -23.02 -11.00 9.30
N TYR A 115 -24.28 -10.56 9.27
CA TYR A 115 -24.86 -9.99 8.04
C TYR A 115 -24.19 -8.65 7.69
N ARG A 116 -23.85 -7.82 8.70
CA ARG A 116 -23.10 -6.57 8.48
C ARG A 116 -21.70 -6.87 7.92
N LEU A 117 -21.02 -7.88 8.46
CA LEU A 117 -19.75 -8.38 7.92
C LEU A 117 -19.90 -8.87 6.48
N TYR A 118 -20.91 -9.68 6.17
CA TYR A 118 -21.18 -10.15 4.81
C TYR A 118 -21.38 -8.99 3.83
N LYS A 119 -22.10 -7.94 4.23
CA LYS A 119 -22.27 -6.72 3.42
C LYS A 119 -20.93 -6.01 3.16
N ALA A 120 -20.06 -5.93 4.16
CA ALA A 120 -18.71 -5.38 4.00
C ALA A 120 -17.88 -6.23 3.02
N CYS A 121 -17.93 -7.56 3.15
CA CYS A 121 -17.28 -8.51 2.25
C CYS A 121 -17.75 -8.39 0.78
N LEU A 122 -19.04 -8.14 0.55
CA LEU A 122 -19.57 -7.88 -0.80
C LEU A 122 -18.98 -6.60 -1.40
N GLY A 123 -18.80 -5.55 -0.59
CA GLY A 123 -18.22 -4.28 -1.02
C GLY A 123 -16.70 -4.27 -1.09
N ASP A 124 -16.03 -5.36 -0.68
CA ASP A 124 -14.57 -5.41 -0.49
C ASP A 124 -14.05 -4.28 0.41
N VAL A 125 -14.77 -4.01 1.50
CA VAL A 125 -14.42 -2.96 2.46
C VAL A 125 -14.24 -3.53 3.85
N ILE A 126 -13.36 -2.92 4.63
CA ILE A 126 -13.23 -3.23 6.06
C ILE A 126 -14.52 -2.80 6.77
N PRO A 127 -15.12 -3.64 7.64
CA PRO A 127 -16.30 -3.26 8.41
C PRO A 127 -16.04 -2.03 9.28
N THR A 128 -16.98 -1.08 9.27
CA THR A 128 -16.94 0.13 10.10
C THR A 128 -17.84 0.05 11.33
N ASP A 129 -18.72 -0.95 11.40
CA ASP A 129 -19.63 -1.17 12.54
C ASP A 129 -18.85 -1.76 13.72
N GLU A 130 -18.78 -1.02 14.84
CA GLU A 130 -17.91 -1.36 15.97
C GLU A 130 -18.20 -2.74 16.57
N GLU A 131 -19.48 -3.07 16.75
CA GLU A 131 -19.89 -4.39 17.26
C GLU A 131 -19.43 -5.52 16.32
N THR A 132 -19.57 -5.33 15.01
CA THR A 132 -19.07 -6.29 14.01
C THR A 132 -17.55 -6.39 14.03
N ARG A 133 -16.85 -5.27 14.25
CA ARG A 133 -15.38 -5.26 14.29
C ARG A 133 -14.86 -6.04 15.50
N GLU A 134 -15.48 -5.89 16.67
CA GLU A 134 -15.12 -6.65 17.86
C GLU A 134 -15.51 -8.14 17.72
N ASP A 135 -16.74 -8.42 17.29
CA ASP A 135 -17.29 -9.78 17.20
C ASP A 135 -16.50 -10.74 16.29
N TYR A 136 -15.85 -10.20 15.26
CA TYR A 136 -15.11 -10.97 14.25
C TYR A 136 -13.61 -10.65 14.23
N GLY A 137 -13.12 -10.01 15.29
CA GLY A 137 -11.69 -9.83 15.57
C GLY A 137 -11.00 -8.73 14.77
N PHE A 138 -11.70 -7.92 13.97
CA PHE A 138 -11.07 -6.80 13.24
C PHE A 138 -10.47 -5.76 14.18
N ALA A 139 -11.21 -5.38 15.23
CA ALA A 139 -10.72 -4.40 16.19
C ALA A 139 -9.48 -4.92 16.95
N LYS A 140 -9.54 -6.18 17.41
CA LYS A 140 -8.41 -6.86 18.05
C LYS A 140 -7.21 -6.99 17.11
N ALA A 141 -7.43 -7.35 15.85
CA ALA A 141 -6.38 -7.45 14.83
C ALA A 141 -5.71 -6.10 14.61
N ALA A 142 -6.51 -5.04 14.44
CA ALA A 142 -6.01 -3.67 14.25
C ALA A 142 -5.14 -3.21 15.43
N ARG A 143 -5.59 -3.45 16.67
CA ARG A 143 -4.85 -3.07 17.88
C ARG A 143 -3.55 -3.86 18.07
N THR A 144 -3.57 -5.16 17.79
CA THR A 144 -2.46 -6.06 18.11
C THR A 144 -1.43 -6.20 16.99
N MET A 145 -1.85 -6.05 15.72
CA MET A 145 -1.03 -6.33 14.53
C MET A 145 -1.12 -5.23 13.45
N GLY A 146 -1.96 -4.20 13.63
CA GLY A 146 -2.11 -3.09 12.69
C GLY A 146 -3.05 -3.37 11.50
N GLY A 147 -3.29 -2.36 10.66
CA GLY A 147 -4.36 -2.37 9.64
C GLY A 147 -4.25 -3.42 8.52
N ARG A 148 -3.07 -4.03 8.29
CA ARG A 148 -2.96 -5.16 7.35
C ARG A 148 -3.75 -6.37 7.85
N SER A 149 -3.71 -6.65 9.15
CA SER A 149 -4.40 -7.79 9.72
C SER A 149 -5.92 -7.73 9.49
N GLU A 150 -6.49 -6.51 9.46
CA GLU A 150 -7.88 -6.28 9.08
C GLU A 150 -8.15 -6.66 7.61
N ASN A 151 -7.23 -6.34 6.70
CA ASN A 151 -7.33 -6.75 5.30
C ASN A 151 -7.23 -8.27 5.16
N MET A 152 -6.37 -8.93 5.94
CA MET A 152 -6.25 -10.38 5.94
C MET A 152 -7.53 -11.05 6.44
N LEU A 153 -8.14 -10.53 7.52
CA LEU A 153 -9.44 -10.98 8.00
C LEU A 153 -10.55 -10.72 6.98
N CYS A 154 -10.57 -9.56 6.33
CA CYS A 154 -11.53 -9.27 5.27
C CYS A 154 -11.44 -10.30 4.14
N GLY A 155 -10.22 -10.58 3.64
CA GLY A 155 -9.97 -11.61 2.63
C GLY A 155 -10.40 -13.01 3.07
N LEU A 156 -10.13 -13.38 4.32
CA LEU A 156 -10.56 -14.65 4.91
C LEU A 156 -12.09 -14.80 4.90
N TYR A 157 -12.82 -13.79 5.42
CA TYR A 157 -14.27 -13.82 5.47
C TYR A 157 -14.91 -13.73 4.08
N ARG A 158 -14.30 -13.00 3.13
CA ARG A 158 -14.72 -13.04 1.72
C ARG A 158 -14.56 -14.43 1.12
N GLY A 159 -13.44 -15.10 1.38
CA GLY A 159 -13.24 -16.49 1.01
C GLY A 159 -14.31 -17.41 1.58
N LEU A 160 -14.67 -17.23 2.87
CA LEU A 160 -15.68 -18.01 3.56
C LEU A 160 -17.10 -17.80 2.99
N PHE A 161 -17.47 -16.55 2.70
CA PHE A 161 -18.82 -16.16 2.30
C PHE A 161 -19.10 -16.27 0.80
N LEU A 162 -18.13 -15.95 -0.06
CA LEU A 162 -18.39 -15.64 -1.47
C LEU A 162 -17.73 -16.62 -2.45
N PHE A 163 -16.55 -17.17 -2.12
CA PHE A 163 -15.73 -17.87 -3.11
C PHE A 163 -15.53 -19.36 -2.80
N GLY A 164 -15.25 -19.69 -1.54
CA GLY A 164 -14.95 -21.05 -1.11
C GLY A 164 -16.22 -21.82 -0.73
N PRO A 165 -16.41 -22.14 0.56
CA PRO A 165 -17.52 -22.94 1.04
C PRO A 165 -18.88 -22.23 1.01
N GLN A 166 -18.91 -20.91 0.80
CA GLN A 166 -20.12 -20.08 0.73
C GLN A 166 -21.03 -20.26 1.95
N ILE A 167 -20.43 -20.19 3.14
CA ILE A 167 -21.14 -20.40 4.41
C ILE A 167 -22.13 -19.26 4.64
N PRO A 168 -23.40 -19.53 4.95
CA PRO A 168 -24.36 -18.47 5.25
C PRO A 168 -23.96 -17.62 6.47
N PRO A 169 -24.18 -16.28 6.47
CA PRO A 169 -23.83 -15.42 7.61
C PRO A 169 -24.46 -15.83 8.94
N LYS A 170 -25.69 -16.37 8.91
CA LYS A 170 -26.36 -16.91 10.10
C LYS A 170 -25.57 -18.04 10.78
N ASP A 171 -24.86 -18.86 10.02
CA ASP A 171 -24.14 -20.02 10.53
C ASP A 171 -22.80 -19.58 11.11
N VAL A 172 -22.14 -18.60 10.50
CA VAL A 172 -20.95 -17.95 11.08
C VAL A 172 -21.28 -17.24 12.38
N HIS A 173 -22.42 -16.54 12.46
CA HIS A 173 -22.90 -15.94 13.71
C HIS A 173 -23.12 -17.00 14.79
N LYS A 174 -23.74 -18.12 14.43
CA LYS A 174 -23.95 -19.25 15.34
C LYS A 174 -22.60 -19.79 15.86
N TRP A 175 -21.60 -19.95 14.99
CA TRP A 175 -20.28 -20.40 15.40
C TRP A 175 -19.63 -19.46 16.42
N ARG A 176 -19.80 -18.15 16.25
CA ARG A 176 -19.33 -17.14 17.22
C ARG A 176 -19.99 -17.31 18.58
N LEU A 177 -21.33 -17.39 18.62
CA LEU A 177 -22.08 -17.53 19.88
C LEU A 177 -21.75 -18.83 20.62
N GLU A 178 -21.42 -19.89 19.88
CA GLU A 178 -21.04 -21.19 20.41
C GLU A 178 -19.54 -21.29 20.75
N GLY A 179 -18.75 -20.23 20.55
CA GLY A 179 -17.30 -20.25 20.79
C GLY A 179 -16.51 -21.16 19.83
N ARG A 180 -17.12 -21.59 18.71
CA ARG A 180 -16.53 -22.49 17.71
C ARG A 180 -16.15 -21.77 16.40
N LEU A 181 -16.02 -20.44 16.43
CA LEU A 181 -15.74 -19.64 15.24
C LEU A 181 -14.44 -20.09 14.53
N VAL A 182 -13.34 -20.21 15.27
CA VAL A 182 -12.04 -20.67 14.75
C VAL A 182 -12.16 -22.05 14.11
N GLN A 183 -12.75 -23.00 14.82
CA GLN A 183 -12.90 -24.38 14.32
C GLN A 183 -13.82 -24.44 13.10
N GLY A 184 -14.95 -23.71 13.12
CA GLY A 184 -15.87 -23.66 11.99
C GLY A 184 -15.23 -23.10 10.72
N ILE A 185 -14.35 -22.08 10.84
CA ILE A 185 -13.58 -21.57 9.71
C ILE A 185 -12.61 -22.64 9.18
N LYS A 186 -11.87 -23.34 10.06
CA LYS A 186 -10.97 -24.43 9.65
C LYS A 186 -11.72 -25.52 8.90
N ASP A 187 -12.78 -26.06 9.50
CA ASP A 187 -13.60 -27.13 8.92
C ASP A 187 -14.06 -26.74 7.50
N ALA A 188 -14.51 -25.49 7.34
CA ALA A 188 -15.03 -25.00 6.07
C ALA A 188 -13.94 -24.87 4.99
N PHE A 189 -12.77 -24.33 5.31
CA PHE A 189 -11.65 -24.21 4.37
C PHE A 189 -10.95 -25.54 4.09
N GLU A 190 -10.93 -26.46 5.04
CA GLU A 190 -10.34 -27.78 4.87
C GLU A 190 -11.11 -28.66 3.88
N THR A 191 -12.40 -28.39 3.65
CA THR A 191 -13.17 -29.02 2.57
C THR A 191 -12.67 -28.65 1.17
N LEU A 192 -11.92 -27.55 1.03
CA LEU A 192 -11.37 -27.11 -0.24
C LEU A 192 -10.03 -27.79 -0.53
N PRO A 193 -9.71 -28.08 -1.80
CA PRO A 193 -8.36 -28.48 -2.21
C PRO A 193 -7.32 -27.44 -1.75
N PRO A 194 -6.09 -27.85 -1.34
CA PRO A 194 -5.07 -26.91 -0.84
C PRO A 194 -4.80 -25.72 -1.75
N ALA A 195 -4.80 -25.91 -3.08
CA ALA A 195 -4.61 -24.85 -4.06
C ALA A 195 -5.71 -23.76 -4.05
N ASN A 196 -6.89 -24.07 -3.52
CA ASN A 196 -8.06 -23.19 -3.54
C ASN A 196 -8.31 -22.50 -2.18
N ARG A 197 -7.46 -22.72 -1.18
CA ARG A 197 -7.61 -22.12 0.16
C ARG A 197 -7.16 -20.66 0.23
N GLY A 198 -6.43 -20.19 -0.79
CA GLY A 198 -5.93 -18.81 -0.88
C GLY A 198 -4.86 -18.48 0.18
N GLY A 199 -4.30 -17.26 0.11
CA GLY A 199 -3.25 -16.81 1.04
C GLY A 199 -3.77 -16.36 2.42
N TYR A 200 -5.07 -16.08 2.54
CA TYR A 200 -5.68 -15.62 3.80
C TYR A 200 -5.83 -16.75 4.83
N PHE A 201 -6.08 -17.98 4.37
CA PHE A 201 -6.28 -19.12 5.26
C PHE A 201 -4.99 -19.57 5.98
N PRO A 202 -3.82 -19.70 5.32
CA PRO A 202 -2.55 -19.92 6.00
C PRO A 202 -2.24 -18.83 7.04
N TRP A 203 -2.45 -17.55 6.69
CA TRP A 203 -2.30 -16.46 7.65
C TRP A 203 -3.23 -16.64 8.86
N PHE A 204 -4.49 -16.99 8.64
CA PHE A 204 -5.43 -17.25 9.74
C PHE A 204 -4.96 -18.40 10.65
N LEU A 205 -4.39 -19.47 10.11
CA LEU A 205 -3.87 -20.58 10.91
C LEU A 205 -2.74 -20.15 11.86
N GLU A 206 -1.96 -19.15 11.48
CA GLU A 206 -0.89 -18.57 12.29
C GLU A 206 -1.41 -17.53 13.32
N HIS A 207 -2.61 -16.97 13.11
CA HIS A 207 -3.13 -15.83 13.86
C HIS A 207 -4.52 -16.08 14.47
N GLN A 208 -4.85 -17.33 14.80
CA GLN A 208 -6.19 -17.74 15.28
C GLN A 208 -6.63 -17.02 16.56
N SER A 209 -5.67 -16.68 17.41
CA SER A 209 -5.85 -16.02 18.71
C SER A 209 -6.44 -14.61 18.59
N VAL A 210 -6.47 -14.03 17.39
CA VAL A 210 -7.19 -12.78 17.09
C VAL A 210 -8.71 -12.94 17.17
N LEU A 211 -9.21 -14.17 17.01
CA LEU A 211 -10.65 -14.50 17.15
C LEU A 211 -10.98 -15.13 18.51
N GLU A 212 -9.98 -15.32 19.39
CA GLU A 212 -10.15 -15.92 20.70
C GLU A 212 -10.28 -14.82 21.77
N THR A 213 -11.35 -14.87 22.55
CA THR A 213 -11.65 -13.83 23.57
C THR A 213 -10.69 -13.87 24.76
N ALA A 214 -10.02 -15.01 25.02
CA ALA A 214 -9.27 -15.23 26.25
C ALA A 214 -7.82 -14.71 26.24
N VAL A 215 -7.24 -14.39 25.07
CA VAL A 215 -5.83 -13.99 24.98
C VAL A 215 -5.70 -12.47 25.14
N PRO A 216 -4.94 -11.97 26.12
CA PRO A 216 -4.70 -10.53 26.31
C PRO A 216 -4.00 -9.88 25.11
N ASP A 217 -4.34 -8.62 24.82
CA ASP A 217 -3.77 -7.88 23.69
C ASP A 217 -2.22 -7.74 23.81
N ASP A 218 -1.69 -7.51 25.03
CA ASP A 218 -0.24 -7.39 25.27
C ASP A 218 0.53 -8.66 24.91
N GLU A 219 -0.03 -9.83 25.20
CA GLU A 219 0.57 -11.13 24.88
C GLU A 219 0.61 -11.34 23.36
N LEU A 220 -0.44 -10.94 22.64
CA LEU A 220 -0.51 -11.00 21.19
C LEU A 220 0.46 -10.04 20.53
N ILE A 221 0.56 -8.81 21.02
CA ILE A 221 1.52 -7.82 20.54
C ILE A 221 2.94 -8.35 20.72
N LEU A 222 3.26 -8.90 21.89
CA LEU A 222 4.58 -9.47 22.16
C LEU A 222 4.87 -10.69 21.28
N GLY A 223 3.89 -11.58 21.11
CA GLY A 223 4.02 -12.77 20.26
C GLY A 223 4.22 -12.40 18.78
N TYR A 224 3.39 -11.49 18.26
CA TYR A 224 3.49 -11.00 16.89
C TYR A 224 4.82 -10.30 16.62
N THR A 225 5.23 -9.38 17.49
CA THR A 225 6.50 -8.67 17.36
C THR A 225 7.69 -9.63 17.43
N SER A 226 7.65 -10.62 18.32
CA SER A 226 8.67 -11.67 18.43
C SER A 226 8.77 -12.54 17.17
N ASN A 227 7.62 -12.91 16.59
CA ASN A 227 7.56 -13.67 15.36
C ASN A 227 8.11 -12.87 14.17
N ALA A 228 7.73 -11.60 14.03
CA ALA A 228 8.26 -10.72 12.99
C ALA A 228 9.79 -10.55 13.09
N ILE A 229 10.32 -10.41 14.32
CA ILE A 229 11.76 -10.35 14.56
C ILE A 229 12.44 -11.65 14.14
N ARG A 230 11.89 -12.81 14.53
CA ARG A 230 12.47 -14.12 14.21
C ARG A 230 12.42 -14.42 12.71
N SER A 231 11.30 -14.12 12.04
CA SER A 231 11.17 -14.31 10.59
C SER A 231 12.17 -13.46 9.81
N ALA A 232 12.31 -12.17 10.17
CA ALA A 232 13.32 -11.30 9.58
C ALA A 232 14.74 -11.81 9.84
N TRP A 233 15.02 -12.27 11.06
CA TRP A 233 16.34 -12.84 11.41
C TRP A 233 16.68 -14.04 10.53
N ILE A 234 15.75 -14.98 10.35
CA ILE A 234 15.95 -16.16 9.50
C ILE A 234 16.17 -15.74 8.04
N MET A 235 15.34 -14.83 7.51
CA MET A 235 15.48 -14.34 6.13
C MET A 235 16.81 -13.64 5.87
N THR A 236 17.38 -13.01 6.89
CA THR A 236 18.65 -12.28 6.81
C THR A 236 19.87 -13.17 7.10
N GLY A 237 19.69 -14.49 7.20
CA GLY A 237 20.75 -15.49 7.35
C GLY A 237 21.03 -15.90 8.80
N GLY A 238 20.20 -15.44 9.74
CA GLY A 238 20.26 -15.81 11.15
C GLY A 238 19.83 -17.25 11.43
N SER A 239 20.28 -17.81 12.56
CA SER A 239 19.89 -19.17 12.94
C SER A 239 18.44 -19.20 13.46
N PRO A 240 17.59 -20.15 13.01
CA PRO A 240 16.24 -20.33 13.56
C PRO A 240 16.26 -20.79 15.03
N SER A 241 17.39 -21.29 15.53
CA SER A 241 17.56 -21.71 16.91
C SER A 241 17.96 -20.58 17.87
N ASP A 242 18.26 -19.37 17.37
CA ASP A 242 18.64 -18.26 18.22
C ASP A 242 17.44 -17.79 19.07
N SER A 243 17.68 -17.56 20.36
CA SER A 243 16.67 -16.96 21.25
C SER A 243 16.48 -15.48 20.94
N LEU A 244 15.33 -14.89 21.28
CA LEU A 244 15.05 -13.47 21.00
C LEU A 244 16.11 -12.53 21.59
N ASN A 245 16.63 -12.83 22.78
CA ASN A 245 17.70 -12.05 23.40
C ASN A 245 19.01 -12.11 22.61
N VAL A 246 19.35 -13.29 22.06
CA VAL A 246 20.52 -13.47 21.20
C VAL A 246 20.33 -12.71 19.89
N ILE A 247 19.14 -12.81 19.28
CA ILE A 247 18.78 -12.09 18.05
C ILE A 247 18.93 -10.58 18.28
N ASP A 248 18.32 -10.04 19.33
CA ASP A 248 18.38 -8.63 19.68
C ASP A 248 19.82 -8.14 19.89
N THR A 249 20.63 -8.91 20.63
CA THR A 249 22.05 -8.62 20.85
C THR A 249 22.82 -8.57 19.51
N LYS A 250 22.60 -9.55 18.63
CA LYS A 250 23.26 -9.61 17.31
C LYS A 250 22.84 -8.43 16.42
N ILE A 251 21.55 -8.10 16.37
CA ILE A 251 21.04 -6.96 15.59
C ILE A 251 21.61 -5.64 16.12
N ARG A 252 21.70 -5.45 17.45
CA ARG A 252 22.32 -4.25 18.03
C ARG A 252 23.81 -4.13 17.72
N GLY A 253 24.49 -5.25 17.55
CA GLY A 253 25.90 -5.32 17.16
C GLY A 253 26.19 -5.03 15.69
N LEU A 254 25.17 -4.93 14.83
CA LEU A 254 25.35 -4.55 13.42
C LEU A 254 25.73 -3.07 13.27
N SER A 255 26.40 -2.73 12.16
CA SER A 255 26.60 -1.34 11.75
C SER A 255 25.24 -0.63 11.61
N PRO A 256 25.15 0.69 11.85
CA PRO A 256 23.88 1.41 11.72
C PRO A 256 23.17 1.19 10.36
N PRO A 257 23.86 1.23 9.20
CA PRO A 257 23.22 0.95 7.90
C PRO A 257 22.66 -0.47 7.78
N ARG A 258 23.36 -1.49 8.29
CA ARG A 258 22.89 -2.90 8.24
C ARG A 258 21.74 -3.15 9.20
N ARG A 259 21.77 -2.51 10.37
CA ARG A 259 20.64 -2.54 11.31
C ARG A 259 19.39 -1.93 10.68
N ALA A 260 19.52 -0.81 9.98
CA ALA A 260 18.41 -0.21 9.23
C ALA A 260 17.87 -1.16 8.15
N CYS A 261 18.75 -1.86 7.40
CA CYS A 261 18.32 -2.92 6.47
C CYS A 261 17.54 -4.04 7.16
N HIS A 262 17.97 -4.49 8.33
CA HIS A 262 17.25 -5.52 9.08
C HIS A 262 15.87 -5.03 9.56
N ILE A 263 15.76 -3.78 10.04
CA ILE A 263 14.48 -3.17 10.45
C ILE A 263 13.51 -3.13 9.27
N ILE A 264 14.01 -2.78 8.08
CA ILE A 264 13.25 -2.81 6.85
C ILE A 264 12.76 -4.22 6.49
N TYR A 265 13.61 -5.25 6.57
CA TYR A 265 13.21 -6.64 6.31
C TYR A 265 12.10 -7.11 7.28
N ARG A 266 12.15 -6.65 8.53
CA ARG A 266 11.07 -6.87 9.50
C ARG A 266 9.76 -6.22 9.05
N GLY A 267 9.80 -4.95 8.63
CA GLY A 267 8.59 -4.24 8.16
C GLY A 267 7.97 -4.87 6.91
N PHE A 268 8.79 -5.19 5.91
CA PHE A 268 8.30 -5.69 4.62
C PHE A 268 7.78 -7.13 4.62
N SER A 269 8.16 -7.93 5.63
CA SER A 269 7.50 -9.23 5.89
C SER A 269 5.98 -9.07 6.01
N ASP A 270 5.54 -7.90 6.49
CA ASP A 270 4.16 -7.61 6.82
C ASP A 270 3.47 -6.58 5.92
N LEU A 271 3.95 -6.41 4.68
CA LEU A 271 3.56 -5.30 3.78
C LEU A 271 3.61 -3.90 4.41
N ALA A 272 4.24 -3.76 5.57
CA ALA A 272 4.38 -2.49 6.25
C ALA A 272 5.60 -1.76 5.69
N HIS A 273 5.52 -0.44 5.60
CA HIS A 273 6.66 0.42 5.34
C HIS A 273 6.95 1.27 6.58
N PRO A 274 8.14 1.89 6.67
CA PRO A 274 8.42 2.84 7.73
C PRO A 274 7.36 3.94 7.78
N ASN A 275 7.12 4.49 8.97
CA ASN A 275 6.38 5.74 9.14
C ASN A 275 7.36 6.93 9.28
N PRO A 276 6.92 8.18 9.03
CA PRO A 276 7.73 9.39 9.16
C PRO A 276 8.52 9.58 10.46
N ILE A 277 8.12 8.99 11.59
CA ILE A 277 8.83 9.11 12.87
C ILE A 277 10.11 8.27 12.86
N GLN A 278 10.13 7.18 12.09
CA GLN A 278 11.25 6.27 11.94
C GLN A 278 12.35 6.85 11.03
N ASP A 279 13.61 6.59 11.34
CA ASP A 279 14.74 7.04 10.54
C ASP A 279 14.81 6.32 9.18
N GLU A 280 14.29 5.09 9.13
CA GLU A 280 14.17 4.30 7.89
C GLU A 280 13.28 4.99 6.84
N TRP A 281 12.40 5.91 7.24
CA TRP A 281 11.59 6.71 6.32
C TRP A 281 12.45 7.50 5.33
N ILE A 282 13.50 8.14 5.84
CA ILE A 282 14.41 8.92 5.01
C ILE A 282 15.52 8.06 4.42
N ASP A 283 16.07 7.11 5.19
CA ASP A 283 17.20 6.28 4.74
C ASP A 283 16.83 5.39 3.55
N PHE A 284 15.58 4.93 3.47
CA PHE A 284 15.06 4.14 2.35
C PHE A 284 14.19 4.92 1.38
N GLY A 285 14.22 6.26 1.43
CA GLY A 285 13.64 7.11 0.40
C GLY A 285 12.12 7.20 0.40
N PHE A 286 11.42 6.71 1.43
CA PHE A 286 9.98 6.94 1.58
C PHE A 286 9.64 8.42 1.73
N VAL A 287 10.55 9.23 2.26
CA VAL A 287 10.39 10.69 2.25
C VAL A 287 10.18 11.27 0.84
N ALA A 288 10.56 10.59 -0.23
CA ALA A 288 10.36 11.07 -1.60
C ALA A 288 8.90 10.99 -2.09
N THR A 289 8.02 10.28 -1.38
CA THR A 289 6.64 10.07 -1.78
C THR A 289 5.76 11.27 -1.42
N SER A 290 4.71 11.48 -2.21
CA SER A 290 3.79 12.62 -2.06
C SER A 290 2.45 12.23 -1.46
N ASN A 291 2.10 10.94 -1.46
CA ASN A 291 0.83 10.41 -1.03
C ASN A 291 0.92 8.91 -0.70
N SER A 292 -0.12 8.40 -0.04
CA SER A 292 -0.21 6.99 0.37
C SER A 292 -0.16 5.98 -0.79
N SER A 293 -0.57 6.37 -2.01
CA SER A 293 -0.47 5.48 -3.17
C SER A 293 0.97 5.31 -3.63
N GLU A 294 1.77 6.39 -3.61
CA GLU A 294 3.21 6.33 -3.91
C GLU A 294 3.98 5.58 -2.81
N GLU A 295 3.63 5.80 -1.53
CA GLU A 295 4.18 5.05 -0.39
C GLU A 295 3.93 3.55 -0.54
N HIS A 296 2.70 3.18 -0.84
CA HIS A 296 2.33 1.80 -1.08
C HIS A 296 3.09 1.20 -2.27
N ALA A 297 3.17 1.92 -3.40
CA ALA A 297 3.88 1.46 -4.58
C ALA A 297 5.38 1.24 -4.30
N LEU A 298 6.02 2.14 -3.55
CA LEU A 298 7.42 2.00 -3.15
C LEU A 298 7.61 0.81 -2.19
N GLY A 299 6.70 0.63 -1.23
CA GLY A 299 6.70 -0.53 -0.35
C GLY A 299 6.59 -1.85 -1.11
N VAL A 300 5.70 -1.93 -2.10
CA VAL A 300 5.57 -3.09 -3.00
C VAL A 300 6.85 -3.33 -3.81
N ALA A 301 7.48 -2.28 -4.32
CA ALA A 301 8.74 -2.40 -5.05
C ALA A 301 9.86 -2.98 -4.17
N TYR A 302 10.01 -2.49 -2.93
CA TYR A 302 10.97 -3.06 -1.99
C TYR A 302 10.65 -4.51 -1.61
N GLN A 303 9.39 -4.87 -1.44
CA GLN A 303 9.01 -6.27 -1.17
C GLN A 303 9.36 -7.19 -2.34
N ALA A 304 9.15 -6.73 -3.57
CA ALA A 304 9.59 -7.46 -4.75
C ALA A 304 11.11 -7.62 -4.72
N LEU A 305 11.85 -6.56 -4.36
CA LEU A 305 13.29 -6.57 -4.28
C LEU A 305 13.84 -7.58 -3.27
N ILE A 306 13.34 -7.59 -2.03
CA ILE A 306 13.82 -8.51 -0.98
C ILE A 306 13.56 -9.99 -1.31
N ARG A 307 12.63 -10.28 -2.23
CA ARG A 307 12.36 -11.65 -2.72
C ARG A 307 13.33 -12.11 -3.79
N VAL A 308 14.01 -11.19 -4.48
CA VAL A 308 14.86 -11.49 -5.64
C VAL A 308 16.34 -11.20 -5.41
N CYS A 309 16.70 -10.46 -4.35
CA CYS A 309 18.08 -10.22 -3.94
C CYS A 309 18.38 -10.87 -2.58
N THR A 310 19.66 -11.11 -2.33
CA THR A 310 20.13 -11.58 -1.01
C THR A 310 20.22 -10.40 -0.02
N PHE A 311 20.14 -10.71 1.27
CA PHE A 311 20.31 -9.68 2.32
C PHE A 311 21.66 -8.96 2.22
N GLU A 312 22.74 -9.66 1.87
CA GLU A 312 24.07 -9.05 1.71
C GLU A 312 24.12 -8.11 0.49
N GLN A 313 23.49 -8.48 -0.63
CA GLN A 313 23.36 -7.59 -1.79
C GLN A 313 22.56 -6.33 -1.44
N PHE A 314 21.48 -6.49 -0.69
CA PHE A 314 20.67 -5.37 -0.23
C PHE A 314 21.45 -4.44 0.71
N CYS A 315 22.13 -5.00 1.72
CA CYS A 315 22.98 -4.24 2.63
C CYS A 315 24.09 -3.51 1.91
N THR A 316 24.81 -4.20 1.01
CA THR A 316 25.89 -3.60 0.21
C THR A 316 25.35 -2.44 -0.60
N ALA A 317 24.21 -2.62 -1.28
CA ALA A 317 23.61 -1.57 -2.09
C ALA A 317 23.14 -0.37 -1.26
N HIS A 318 22.68 -0.58 -0.03
CA HIS A 318 22.37 0.51 0.90
C HIS A 318 23.64 1.22 1.37
N GLU A 319 24.66 0.48 1.81
CA GLU A 319 25.96 1.01 2.24
C GLU A 319 26.70 1.77 1.12
N SER A 320 26.47 1.44 -0.15
CA SER A 320 27.10 2.12 -1.29
C SER A 320 26.19 3.11 -2.03
N SER A 321 25.05 3.50 -1.46
CA SER A 321 24.08 4.43 -2.08
C SER A 321 23.59 3.98 -3.47
N SER A 322 23.51 2.66 -3.71
CA SER A 322 23.22 2.07 -5.01
C SER A 322 21.91 1.24 -5.03
N ILE A 323 21.00 1.47 -4.09
CA ILE A 323 19.65 0.90 -4.12
C ILE A 323 18.91 1.21 -5.44
N PRO A 324 18.96 2.43 -6.03
CA PRO A 324 18.33 2.68 -7.33
C PRO A 324 18.89 1.81 -8.45
N ALA A 325 20.20 1.58 -8.48
CA ALA A 325 20.82 0.67 -9.45
C ALA A 325 20.36 -0.78 -9.23
N LEU A 326 20.13 -1.17 -7.98
CA LEU A 326 19.56 -2.47 -7.65
C LEU A 326 18.09 -2.58 -8.12
N PHE A 327 17.29 -1.52 -7.99
CA PHE A 327 15.93 -1.47 -8.56
C PHE A 327 15.96 -1.63 -10.08
N GLU A 328 16.83 -0.90 -10.78
CA GLU A 328 16.99 -0.99 -12.25
C GLU A 328 17.34 -2.40 -12.69
N ARG A 329 18.28 -3.05 -11.98
CA ARG A 329 18.71 -4.43 -12.26
C ARG A 329 17.56 -5.43 -12.23
N TYR A 330 16.56 -5.22 -11.37
CA TYR A 330 15.39 -6.10 -11.24
C TYR A 330 14.14 -5.53 -11.93
N GLY A 331 14.27 -4.48 -12.75
CA GLY A 331 13.17 -3.90 -13.51
C GLY A 331 12.11 -3.20 -12.64
N LEU A 332 12.47 -2.80 -11.42
CA LEU A 332 11.57 -2.14 -10.48
C LEU A 332 11.52 -0.63 -10.77
N GLN A 333 10.30 -0.09 -10.76
CA GLN A 333 10.05 1.32 -11.03
C GLN A 333 10.30 2.17 -9.79
N TYR A 334 10.80 3.39 -10.00
CA TYR A 334 10.95 4.40 -8.95
C TYR A 334 10.95 5.80 -9.56
N THR A 335 10.76 6.82 -8.72
CA THR A 335 10.61 8.22 -9.16
C THR A 335 11.95 8.96 -9.20
N ARG A 336 11.98 10.10 -9.91
CA ARG A 336 13.16 11.00 -9.90
C ARG A 336 13.52 11.48 -8.49
N HIS A 337 12.51 11.69 -7.64
CA HIS A 337 12.66 12.13 -6.26
C HIS A 337 13.27 11.04 -5.40
N PHE A 338 12.81 9.79 -5.56
CA PHE A 338 13.43 8.64 -4.90
C PHE A 338 14.90 8.52 -5.29
N ARG A 339 15.22 8.63 -6.59
CA ARG A 339 16.61 8.62 -7.06
C ARG A 339 17.47 9.67 -6.38
N ASP A 340 16.94 10.89 -6.25
CA ASP A 340 17.64 12.02 -5.65
C ASP A 340 17.95 11.80 -4.17
N VAL A 341 16.97 11.31 -3.39
CA VAL A 341 17.19 10.95 -1.98
C VAL A 341 18.24 9.86 -1.86
N MET A 342 18.11 8.81 -2.68
CA MET A 342 18.94 7.62 -2.54
C MET A 342 20.36 7.74 -3.10
N ALA A 343 20.65 8.79 -3.90
CA ALA A 343 21.94 8.95 -4.55
C ALA A 343 23.14 9.01 -3.58
N HIS A 344 22.92 9.46 -2.34
CA HIS A 344 23.95 9.52 -1.30
C HIS A 344 23.48 8.99 0.06
N SER A 345 22.30 8.36 0.10
CA SER A 345 21.76 7.70 1.29
C SER A 345 22.57 6.43 1.62
N PRO A 346 22.88 6.14 2.90
CA PRO A 346 22.35 6.77 4.10
C PRO A 346 23.13 7.99 4.61
N TYR A 347 24.28 8.34 4.02
CA TYR A 347 25.22 9.26 4.66
C TYR A 347 24.91 10.74 4.46
N THR A 348 24.51 11.13 3.26
CA THR A 348 24.23 12.54 2.94
C THR A 348 23.02 12.65 2.02
N ARG A 349 22.43 13.84 1.98
CA ARG A 349 21.24 14.16 1.18
C ARG A 349 21.08 15.67 1.06
N LYS A 350 20.29 16.11 0.08
CA LYS A 350 19.87 17.52 0.02
C LYS A 350 19.06 17.84 1.28
N SER A 351 19.32 18.99 1.89
CA SER A 351 18.66 19.44 3.12
C SER A 351 17.13 19.58 2.99
N VAL A 352 16.60 19.67 1.76
CA VAL A 352 15.16 19.68 1.53
C VAL A 352 14.48 18.37 1.94
N TRP A 353 15.21 17.25 1.87
CA TRP A 353 14.68 15.96 2.29
C TRP A 353 14.59 15.87 3.80
N ASP A 354 15.55 16.46 4.52
CA ASP A 354 15.46 16.64 5.97
C ASP A 354 14.29 17.57 6.34
N LEU A 355 14.06 18.65 5.57
CA LEU A 355 12.92 19.55 5.76
C LEU A 355 11.60 18.79 5.55
N LYS A 356 11.48 17.99 4.49
CA LYS A 356 10.28 17.21 4.24
C LYS A 356 10.06 16.16 5.34
N HIS A 357 11.11 15.47 5.77
CA HIS A 357 11.03 14.51 6.88
C HIS A 357 10.54 15.16 8.17
N TYR A 358 11.07 16.35 8.50
CA TYR A 358 10.57 17.15 9.61
C TYR A 358 9.08 17.50 9.46
N VAL A 359 8.66 17.97 8.28
CA VAL A 359 7.25 18.32 8.02
C VAL A 359 6.34 17.10 8.16
N ASP A 360 6.78 15.92 7.68
CA ASP A 360 6.02 14.68 7.79
C ASP A 360 5.92 14.23 9.26
N LYS A 361 6.99 14.33 10.06
CA LYS A 361 6.93 14.09 11.53
C LYS A 361 5.94 15.02 12.24
N VAL A 362 5.90 16.31 11.89
CA VAL A 362 4.98 17.30 12.49
C VAL A 362 3.54 17.13 11.99
N LYS A 363 3.29 16.35 10.92
CA LYS A 363 1.94 15.94 10.51
C LYS A 363 1.47 14.70 11.26
N ASP A 364 2.37 13.73 11.45
CA ASP A 364 2.05 12.44 12.06
C ASP A 364 2.01 12.46 13.59
N GLY A 365 2.59 13.49 14.23
CA GLY A 365 2.46 13.69 15.68
C GLY A 365 0.99 13.77 16.11
N ALA A 366 0.58 12.87 17.01
CA ALA A 366 -0.78 12.83 17.53
C ALA A 366 -1.12 14.12 18.30
N PRO A 367 -2.37 14.64 18.22
CA PRO A 367 -2.79 15.75 19.07
C PRO A 367 -2.81 15.29 20.54
N GLY A 368 -1.90 15.80 21.37
CA GLY A 368 -1.92 15.61 22.83
C GLY A 368 -0.66 15.00 23.45
N ASP A 369 0.34 14.60 22.67
CA ASP A 369 1.63 14.15 23.21
C ASP A 369 2.57 15.35 23.42
N ASP A 370 2.57 15.91 24.63
CA ASP A 370 3.45 17.02 25.06
C ASP A 370 4.96 16.67 24.98
N ALA A 371 5.33 15.41 24.71
CA ALA A 371 6.71 14.93 24.67
C ALA A 371 7.36 14.91 23.26
N SER A 372 6.61 15.17 22.18
CA SER A 372 7.10 15.05 20.79
C SER A 372 7.01 16.39 20.03
N GLU A 373 7.58 17.46 20.57
CA GLU A 373 7.85 18.65 19.75
C GLU A 373 9.03 18.31 18.83
N ALA A 374 8.73 17.73 17.65
CA ALA A 374 9.73 17.41 16.65
C ALA A 374 10.57 18.68 16.39
N THR A 375 11.90 18.55 16.48
CA THR A 375 12.80 19.68 16.28
C THR A 375 13.45 19.60 14.90
N PRO A 376 13.59 20.72 14.18
CA PRO A 376 14.27 20.74 12.90
C PRO A 376 15.75 20.40 13.10
N VAL A 377 16.29 19.53 12.25
CA VAL A 377 17.73 19.25 12.25
C VAL A 377 18.53 20.50 11.84
N ARG A 378 19.85 20.47 12.02
CA ARG A 378 20.71 21.64 11.79
C ARG A 378 20.67 22.16 10.36
N SER A 379 20.66 21.25 9.37
CA SER A 379 20.52 21.59 7.94
C SER A 379 19.22 22.37 7.72
N VAL A 380 18.10 21.88 8.27
CA VAL A 380 16.80 22.55 8.18
C VAL A 380 16.80 23.92 8.86
N THR A 381 17.44 23.97 10.03
CA THR A 381 17.58 25.19 10.84
C THR A 381 18.27 26.29 10.07
N ALA A 382 19.40 25.97 9.43
CA ALA A 382 20.21 26.93 8.68
C ALA A 382 19.59 27.31 7.33
N ASP A 383 19.12 26.31 6.58
CA ASP A 383 18.78 26.50 5.17
C ASP A 383 17.39 27.10 4.99
N TYR A 384 16.43 26.72 5.84
CA TYR A 384 14.99 26.99 5.65
C TYR A 384 14.41 27.97 6.67
N GLY A 385 15.26 28.80 7.27
CA GLY A 385 14.84 29.98 8.02
C GLY A 385 14.47 29.76 9.49
N TYR A 386 14.53 28.50 9.94
CA TYR A 386 14.25 28.08 11.32
C TYR A 386 15.26 28.67 12.32
N MET A 387 16.44 29.13 11.89
CA MET A 387 17.40 29.88 12.72
C MET A 387 17.01 31.34 13.01
N ASN A 388 16.04 31.90 12.28
CA ASN A 388 15.74 33.34 12.31
C ASN A 388 14.62 33.73 13.28
N TYR A 389 14.31 32.87 14.24
CA TYR A 389 13.24 33.08 15.22
C TYR A 389 13.51 34.29 16.11
N ARG A 390 12.47 35.10 16.32
CA ARG A 390 12.49 36.24 17.25
C ARG A 390 11.28 36.33 18.15
N LYS A 391 10.15 35.75 17.73
CA LYS A 391 8.89 35.84 18.45
C LYS A 391 8.26 34.46 18.61
N ALA A 392 7.52 34.29 19.71
CA ALA A 392 6.62 33.17 19.87
C ALA A 392 5.69 33.08 18.64
N GLY A 393 5.67 31.92 17.99
CA GLY A 393 4.88 31.67 16.78
C GLY A 393 5.62 31.80 15.43
N ASP A 394 6.88 32.28 15.41
CA ASP A 394 7.68 32.29 14.17
C ASP A 394 7.84 30.86 13.59
N GLY A 395 8.05 29.84 14.44
CA GLY A 395 8.13 28.45 14.00
C GLY A 395 6.83 27.94 13.38
N LYS A 396 5.67 28.21 14.02
CA LYS A 396 4.35 27.84 13.48
C LYS A 396 4.08 28.46 12.11
N LEU A 397 4.62 29.64 11.81
CA LEU A 397 4.53 30.25 10.48
C LEU A 397 5.31 29.44 9.45
N LEU A 398 6.56 29.07 9.73
CA LEU A 398 7.35 28.22 8.83
C LEU A 398 6.73 26.83 8.66
N ASP A 399 6.30 26.19 9.75
CA ASP A 399 5.62 24.90 9.69
C ASP A 399 4.38 24.98 8.79
N THR A 400 3.58 26.04 8.92
CA THR A 400 2.40 26.26 8.07
C THR A 400 2.80 26.45 6.60
N ALA A 401 3.84 27.23 6.33
CA ALA A 401 4.31 27.47 4.96
C ALA A 401 4.81 26.18 4.30
N TYR A 402 5.66 25.41 4.97
CA TYR A 402 6.22 24.17 4.41
C TYR A 402 5.21 23.03 4.37
N LYS A 403 4.29 22.92 5.34
CA LYS A 403 3.14 21.98 5.26
C LYS A 403 2.29 22.27 4.02
N ARG A 404 2.00 23.54 3.73
CA ARG A 404 1.24 23.94 2.53
C ARG A 404 2.02 23.68 1.25
N TYR A 405 3.32 23.98 1.24
CA TYR A 405 4.18 23.65 0.13
C TYR A 405 4.10 22.14 -0.15
N PHE A 406 4.54 21.25 0.74
CA PHE A 406 4.55 19.81 0.45
C PHE A 406 3.17 19.16 0.25
N ALA A 407 2.06 19.84 0.61
CA ALA A 407 0.71 19.38 0.28
C ALA A 407 0.23 19.79 -1.14
N HIS A 408 0.95 20.69 -1.82
CA HIS A 408 0.55 21.20 -3.12
C HIS A 408 0.96 20.22 -4.25
N PRO A 409 0.06 19.90 -5.20
CA PRO A 409 0.32 18.87 -6.24
C PRO A 409 1.50 19.16 -7.18
N GLN A 410 1.84 20.44 -7.37
CA GLN A 410 2.91 20.88 -8.28
C GLN A 410 4.24 21.15 -7.58
N THR A 411 4.43 20.63 -6.37
CA THR A 411 5.70 20.85 -5.67
C THR A 411 6.84 20.03 -6.23
N ASP A 412 8.04 20.53 -5.98
CA ASP A 412 9.27 19.88 -6.38
C ASP A 412 10.36 20.15 -5.34
N PRO A 413 10.55 19.23 -4.36
CA PRO A 413 11.52 19.41 -3.30
C PRO A 413 12.93 19.73 -3.83
N ILE A 414 13.33 19.13 -4.96
CA ILE A 414 14.63 19.39 -5.58
C ILE A 414 14.74 20.86 -5.99
N ALA A 415 13.73 21.41 -6.65
CA ALA A 415 13.69 22.83 -7.03
C ALA A 415 13.61 23.78 -5.82
N LEU A 416 12.97 23.37 -4.72
CA LEU A 416 13.02 24.14 -3.46
C LEU A 416 14.44 24.17 -2.88
N HIS A 417 15.18 23.07 -2.96
CA HIS A 417 16.59 23.06 -2.57
C HIS A 417 17.43 23.99 -3.46
N GLU A 418 17.20 23.98 -4.78
CA GLU A 418 17.87 24.89 -5.71
C GLU A 418 17.55 26.37 -5.42
N ALA A 419 16.30 26.69 -5.13
CA ALA A 419 15.93 28.03 -4.70
C ALA A 419 16.58 28.42 -3.35
N CYS A 420 16.75 27.45 -2.44
CA CYS A 420 17.44 27.65 -1.17
C CYS A 420 18.90 28.06 -1.36
N ILE A 421 19.66 27.29 -2.14
CA ILE A 421 21.09 27.55 -2.41
C ILE A 421 21.32 28.81 -3.26
N GLN A 422 20.29 29.31 -3.94
CA GLN A 422 20.30 30.59 -4.66
C GLN A 422 19.89 31.79 -3.78
N GLY A 423 19.56 31.57 -2.50
CA GLY A 423 19.06 32.63 -1.61
C GLY A 423 17.66 33.14 -1.99
N ASN A 424 16.88 32.35 -2.73
CA ASN A 424 15.65 32.74 -3.40
C ASN A 424 14.40 32.04 -2.84
N LEU A 425 14.42 31.66 -1.56
CA LEU A 425 13.32 30.92 -0.91
C LEU A 425 11.97 31.67 -0.95
N LEU A 426 11.96 32.95 -0.57
CA LEU A 426 10.71 33.71 -0.46
C LEU A 426 9.99 33.86 -1.80
N PRO A 427 10.65 34.28 -2.91
CA PRO A 427 9.99 34.34 -4.22
C PRO A 427 9.58 32.97 -4.73
N TYR A 428 10.39 31.93 -4.50
CA TYR A 428 10.07 30.58 -4.94
C TYR A 428 8.83 30.01 -4.22
N LEU A 429 8.68 30.25 -2.92
CA LEU A 429 7.51 29.78 -2.15
C LEU A 429 6.24 30.61 -2.42
N ALA A 430 6.36 31.78 -3.05
CA ALA A 430 5.26 32.71 -3.23
C ALA A 430 4.01 32.13 -3.93
N PRO A 431 4.14 31.30 -5.00
CA PRO A 431 2.99 30.70 -5.67
C PRO A 431 2.28 29.61 -4.84
N PHE A 432 3.00 28.95 -3.93
CA PHE A 432 2.50 27.80 -3.17
C PHE A 432 1.86 28.17 -1.84
N VAL A 433 2.21 29.34 -1.30
CA VAL A 433 1.77 29.79 0.01
C VAL A 433 1.04 31.12 -0.13
N HIS A 434 -0.23 31.17 0.29
CA HIS A 434 -0.93 32.45 0.38
C HIS A 434 -0.50 33.20 1.65
N TRP A 435 0.23 34.30 1.47
CA TRP A 435 0.73 35.15 2.55
C TRP A 435 -0.27 36.26 2.87
N LYS A 436 -0.67 36.40 4.13
CA LYS A 436 -1.36 37.62 4.56
C LYS A 436 -0.40 38.80 4.45
N ALA A 437 -0.89 39.97 4.06
CA ALA A 437 -0.09 41.20 4.00
C ALA A 437 0.63 41.48 5.33
N SER A 438 -0.04 41.22 6.46
CA SER A 438 0.51 41.35 7.81
C SER A 438 1.68 40.40 8.11
N GLN A 439 1.79 39.27 7.40
CA GLN A 439 2.83 38.26 7.61
C GLN A 439 4.04 38.42 6.68
N LYS A 440 3.92 39.19 5.58
CA LYS A 440 4.97 39.33 4.58
C LYS A 440 6.31 39.75 5.18
N LYS A 441 6.31 40.75 6.07
CA LYS A 441 7.52 41.22 6.78
C LYS A 441 8.15 40.14 7.65
N ALA A 442 7.34 39.27 8.27
CA ALA A 442 7.86 38.16 9.06
C ALA A 442 8.57 37.15 8.18
N TYR A 443 7.96 36.71 7.08
CA TYR A 443 8.56 35.73 6.18
C TYR A 443 9.76 36.26 5.39
N THR A 444 9.77 37.54 5.01
CA THR A 444 10.97 38.18 4.43
C THR A 444 12.16 38.16 5.39
N ARG A 445 11.93 38.17 6.70
CA ARG A 445 12.99 37.99 7.69
C ARG A 445 13.32 36.51 7.88
N LEU A 446 12.29 35.66 8.06
CA LEU A 446 12.47 34.26 8.42
C LEU A 446 13.18 33.48 7.33
N LEU A 447 12.82 33.67 6.06
CA LEU A 447 13.35 32.89 4.93
C LEU A 447 14.68 33.41 4.37
N LYS A 448 15.38 34.30 5.10
CA LYS A 448 16.77 34.64 4.76
C LYS A 448 17.68 33.52 5.21
N ASN A 449 18.60 33.12 4.36
CA ASN A 449 19.63 32.14 4.69
C ASN A 449 21.00 32.71 4.26
N ALA A 450 22.07 31.96 4.51
CA ALA A 450 23.43 32.37 4.21
C ALA A 450 23.79 32.28 2.71
N TYR A 451 22.86 31.84 1.86
CA TYR A 451 23.12 31.57 0.46
C TYR A 451 22.80 32.78 -0.46
N PRO A 452 23.44 32.86 -1.64
CA PRO A 452 24.56 32.01 -2.08
C PRO A 452 25.82 32.28 -1.25
N LEU A 453 26.56 31.22 -0.90
CA LEU A 453 27.80 31.36 -0.13
C LEU A 453 28.86 32.08 -0.99
N PRO A 454 29.64 33.01 -0.42
CA PRO A 454 30.73 33.68 -1.13
C PRO A 454 31.73 32.65 -1.65
N GLN A 455 32.26 32.88 -2.85
CA GLN A 455 33.24 31.99 -3.51
C GLN A 455 34.62 32.66 -3.47
N PRO A 456 35.71 31.95 -3.12
CA PRO A 456 35.75 30.59 -2.55
C PRO A 456 35.18 30.55 -1.12
N PHE A 457 34.54 29.44 -0.73
CA PHE A 457 34.31 29.16 0.70
C PHE A 457 35.08 27.92 1.14
N GLU A 458 35.70 28.03 2.31
CA GLU A 458 36.36 26.92 2.99
C GLU A 458 35.41 26.33 4.02
N TYR A 459 35.19 25.02 3.95
CA TYR A 459 34.49 24.28 4.98
C TYR A 459 35.27 23.00 5.31
N ALA A 460 35.66 22.84 6.58
CA ALA A 460 36.41 21.67 7.06
C ALA A 460 37.67 21.34 6.22
N GLY A 461 38.40 22.37 5.77
CA GLY A 461 39.62 22.21 4.95
C GLY A 461 39.36 21.91 3.46
N ILE A 462 38.12 22.00 3.00
CA ILE A 462 37.74 21.83 1.60
C ILE A 462 37.38 23.20 1.02
N THR A 463 38.06 23.60 -0.05
CA THR A 463 37.72 24.80 -0.83
C THR A 463 36.70 24.42 -1.90
N CYS A 464 35.50 24.98 -1.81
CA CYS A 464 34.45 24.79 -2.79
C CYS A 464 34.43 25.97 -3.76
N ASN A 465 34.78 25.71 -5.03
CA ASN A 465 34.79 26.69 -6.12
C ASN A 465 33.72 26.36 -7.17
N GLY A 466 32.46 26.65 -6.87
CA GLY A 466 31.34 26.74 -7.84
C GLY A 466 31.11 25.56 -8.78
N GLY A 467 31.67 24.38 -8.52
CA GLY A 467 31.66 23.23 -9.43
C GLY A 467 32.87 22.30 -9.32
N VAL A 468 33.94 22.72 -8.63
CA VAL A 468 35.10 21.87 -8.35
C VAL A 468 35.34 21.82 -6.84
N THR A 469 35.21 20.62 -6.27
CA THR A 469 35.67 20.32 -4.90
C THR A 469 37.17 20.10 -4.96
N ILE A 470 37.98 21.04 -4.45
CA ILE A 470 39.43 20.85 -4.35
C ILE A 470 39.73 20.30 -2.96
N HIS A 471 40.15 19.03 -2.90
CA HIS A 471 40.74 18.47 -1.69
C HIS A 471 42.17 19.00 -1.57
N ILE A 472 42.44 19.80 -0.54
CA ILE A 472 43.82 20.13 -0.18
C ILE A 472 44.45 18.84 0.32
N ARG A 473 45.32 18.23 -0.50
CA ARG A 473 46.18 17.12 -0.06
C ARG A 473 46.96 17.60 1.15
N GLY A 474 46.74 16.95 2.30
CA GLY A 474 47.59 17.10 3.46
C GLY A 474 49.04 16.82 3.07
N SER A 475 49.92 17.65 3.60
CA SER A 475 51.37 17.59 3.50
C SER A 475 51.88 16.16 3.63
N ASP A 476 52.63 15.68 2.64
CA ASP A 476 53.44 14.46 2.74
C ASP A 476 54.39 14.57 3.95
N PRO A 477 54.45 13.56 4.85
CA PRO A 477 55.49 13.50 5.87
C PRO A 477 56.84 12.97 5.36
N ASP A 478 56.96 12.57 4.08
CA ASP A 478 58.14 11.86 3.56
C ASP A 478 59.12 12.74 2.77
N ALA A 479 59.50 13.89 3.33
CA ALA A 479 60.58 14.70 2.79
C ALA A 479 61.58 15.13 3.89
N ALA A 480 62.30 14.16 4.47
CA ALA A 480 63.67 14.34 4.95
C ALA A 480 64.25 13.02 5.48
N SER A 481 65.05 12.33 4.66
CA SER A 481 66.28 11.68 5.14
C SER A 481 67.09 11.10 3.97
N THR A 482 68.13 11.83 3.56
CA THR A 482 69.38 11.17 3.20
C THR A 482 70.56 12.04 3.63
N PRO A 483 71.57 11.48 4.30
CA PRO A 483 72.65 12.23 4.93
C PRO A 483 73.84 12.45 3.99
N SER A 484 74.67 13.39 4.41
CA SER A 484 75.98 13.80 3.88
C SER A 484 76.84 12.70 3.24
N ARG A 485 77.33 13.00 2.02
CA ARG A 485 78.76 13.01 1.71
C ARG A 485 79.07 13.87 0.50
#